data_AF-A0A9P5W9P4-F1
#
_entry.id   AF-A0A9P5W9P4-F1
#
_cell.length_a   1.000
_cell.length_b   1.000
_cell.length_c   1.000
_cell.angle_alpha   90.00
_cell.angle_beta   90.00
_cell.angle_gamma   90.00
#
_symmetry.space_group_name_H-M   'P 1'
#
loop_
_entity.id
_entity.type
_entity.pdbx_description
1 polymer ?
#
loop_
_entity_poly.entity_id
_entity_poly.type
_entity_poly.pdbx_seq_one_letter_code
_entity_poly.pdbx_strand_id
1 'polypeptide(L)'
;STGKPKGVMVEHAQVTRLFDATIDWYHFNRCDIWMMSHSFGFDVSVWELWGALRYGGKLVIPTHRVLQSPEDLYHLICKEENAM
;
A
#
# COMPACT_ATOMS: atom_id res chain seq x y z
N SER A 1 -22.12 1.86 20.81
CA SER A 1 -21.20 0.74 20.52
C SER A 1 -21.61 -0.46 21.38
N THR A 2 -21.46 -1.70 20.90
CA THR A 2 -21.81 -2.95 21.63
C THR A 2 -20.65 -3.52 22.46
N GLY A 3 -19.49 -2.85 22.51
CA GLY A 3 -18.28 -3.30 23.23
C GLY A 3 -17.51 -4.44 22.53
N LYS A 4 -18.05 -5.02 21.46
CA LYS A 4 -17.38 -6.03 20.64
C LYS A 4 -17.00 -5.43 19.28
N PRO A 5 -15.76 -5.61 18.81
CA PRO A 5 -15.36 -5.23 17.46
C PRO A 5 -16.29 -5.85 16.41
N LYS A 6 -16.62 -5.08 15.37
CA LYS A 6 -17.42 -5.56 14.23
C LYS A 6 -16.50 -5.60 13.01
N GLY A 7 -16.42 -6.77 12.36
CA GLY A 7 -15.70 -6.91 11.10
C GLY A 7 -16.48 -6.27 9.95
N VAL A 8 -15.77 -5.54 9.09
CA VAL A 8 -16.34 -5.02 7.84
C VAL A 8 -16.05 -6.03 6.74
N MET A 9 -17.09 -6.54 6.10
CA MET A 9 -16.95 -7.44 4.96
C MET A 9 -16.71 -6.61 3.69
N VAL A 10 -15.67 -6.99 2.93
CA VAL A 10 -15.33 -6.36 1.66
C VAL A 10 -15.17 -7.46 0.60
N GLU A 11 -15.93 -7.34 -0.48
CA GLU A 11 -15.88 -8.21 -1.65
C GLU A 11 -14.78 -7.80 -2.63
N HIS A 12 -14.27 -8.76 -3.42
CA HIS A 12 -13.26 -8.50 -4.45
C HIS A 12 -13.67 -7.41 -5.45
N ALA A 13 -14.95 -7.31 -5.78
CA ALA A 13 -15.46 -6.25 -6.67
C ALA A 13 -15.23 -4.85 -6.09
N GLN A 14 -15.29 -4.67 -4.77
CA GLN A 14 -15.04 -3.38 -4.13
C GLN A 14 -13.56 -3.00 -4.19
N VAL A 15 -12.67 -3.98 -4.05
CA VAL A 15 -11.21 -3.77 -4.21
C VAL A 15 -10.89 -3.42 -5.67
N THR A 16 -11.48 -4.11 -6.64
CA THR A 16 -11.29 -3.81 -8.07
C THR A 16 -11.78 -2.40 -8.41
N ARG A 17 -12.98 -2.05 -7.94
CA ARG A 17 -13.59 -0.73 -8.12
C ARG A 17 -12.77 0.40 -7.52
N LEU A 18 -12.07 0.18 -6.40
CA LEU A 18 -11.16 1.18 -5.81
C LEU A 18 -10.09 1.63 -6.82
N PHE A 19 -9.49 0.69 -7.54
CA PHE A 19 -8.47 0.99 -8.54
C PHE A 19 -9.07 1.57 -9.82
N ASP A 20 -10.21 1.05 -10.27
CA ASP A 20 -10.90 1.59 -11.45
C ASP A 20 -11.32 3.06 -11.23
N ALA A 21 -11.78 3.40 -10.02
CA ALA A 21 -12.22 4.75 -9.67
C ALA A 21 -11.07 5.77 -9.52
N THR A 22 -9.82 5.32 -9.50
CA THR A 22 -8.64 6.17 -9.27
C THR A 22 -7.68 6.21 -10.46
N ILE A 23 -8.02 5.51 -11.55
CA ILE A 23 -7.17 5.36 -12.73
C ILE A 23 -6.84 6.70 -13.40
N ASP A 24 -7.82 7.63 -13.45
CA ASP A 24 -7.69 8.94 -14.08
C ASP A 24 -6.86 9.95 -13.26
N TRP A 25 -6.48 9.59 -12.03
CA TRP A 25 -5.70 10.47 -11.16
C TRP A 25 -4.24 10.07 -11.08
N TYR A 26 -3.96 8.78 -10.98
CA TYR A 26 -2.61 8.31 -10.65
C TYR A 26 -1.87 7.69 -11.83
N HIS A 27 -2.57 7.09 -12.80
CA HIS A 27 -1.96 6.46 -13.97
C HIS A 27 -0.80 5.49 -13.63
N PHE A 28 -0.96 4.71 -12.57
CA PHE A 28 0.05 3.77 -12.11
C PHE A 28 0.42 2.72 -13.17
N ASN A 29 1.66 2.26 -13.13
CA ASN A 29 2.24 1.30 -14.04
C ASN A 29 3.39 0.51 -13.36
N ARG A 30 4.05 -0.34 -14.16
CA ARG A 30 5.13 -1.23 -13.68
C ARG A 30 6.38 -0.53 -13.14
N CYS A 31 6.55 0.76 -13.41
CA CYS A 31 7.66 1.56 -12.91
C CYS A 31 7.38 2.16 -11.52
N ASP A 32 6.18 1.98 -10.96
CA ASP A 32 5.87 2.50 -9.63
C ASP A 32 6.42 1.59 -8.51
N ILE A 33 6.92 2.22 -7.46
CA ILE A 33 7.34 1.57 -6.23
C ILE A 33 6.30 1.88 -5.14
N TRP A 34 5.75 0.82 -4.57
CA TRP A 34 4.75 0.86 -3.51
C TRP A 34 5.38 0.40 -2.19
N MET A 35 4.89 0.94 -1.07
CA MET A 35 5.39 0.59 0.25
C MET A 35 4.25 0.11 1.16
N MET A 36 4.44 -1.04 1.81
CA MET A 36 3.59 -1.50 2.92
C MET A 36 3.92 -0.69 4.17
N SER A 37 3.31 0.49 4.29
CA SER A 37 3.59 1.42 5.40
C SER A 37 2.58 1.24 6.53
N HIS A 38 1.40 0.72 6.21
CA HIS A 38 0.33 0.47 7.18
C HIS A 38 0.28 -1.00 7.56
N SER A 39 -0.17 -1.26 8.80
CA SER A 39 -0.48 -2.62 9.25
C SER A 39 -1.48 -3.28 8.31
N PHE A 40 -1.30 -4.56 8.02
CA PHE A 40 -2.26 -5.36 7.26
C PHE A 40 -3.64 -5.47 7.94
N GLY A 41 -3.74 -5.08 9.23
CA GLY A 41 -5.01 -4.95 9.95
C GLY A 41 -5.75 -3.64 9.70
N PHE A 42 -5.19 -2.71 8.92
CA PHE A 42 -5.81 -1.43 8.55
C PHE A 42 -6.14 -1.41 7.05
N ASP A 43 -7.22 -0.74 6.68
CA ASP A 43 -7.80 -0.81 5.32
C ASP A 43 -6.87 -0.24 4.23
N VAL A 44 -6.07 0.78 4.55
CA VAL A 44 -5.09 1.37 3.62
C VAL A 44 -4.10 0.31 3.10
N SER A 45 -3.81 -0.74 3.86
CA SER A 45 -2.92 -1.83 3.38
C SER A 45 -3.45 -2.57 2.14
N VAL A 46 -4.77 -2.55 1.91
CA VAL A 46 -5.40 -3.10 0.70
C VAL A 46 -4.96 -2.30 -0.53
N TRP A 47 -4.91 -0.97 -0.42
CA TRP A 47 -4.41 -0.10 -1.47
C TRP A 47 -2.92 -0.33 -1.75
N GLU A 48 -2.11 -0.40 -0.69
CA GLU A 48 -0.66 -0.58 -0.79
C GLU A 48 -0.26 -1.91 -1.45
N LEU A 49 -0.86 -3.03 -0.99
CA LEU A 49 -0.55 -4.37 -1.47
C LEU A 49 -1.07 -4.59 -2.89
N TRP A 50 -2.36 -4.33 -3.13
CA TRP A 50 -2.96 -4.62 -4.42
C TRP A 50 -2.57 -3.61 -5.50
N GLY A 51 -2.21 -2.38 -5.14
CA GLY A 51 -1.70 -1.39 -6.10
C GLY A 51 -0.46 -1.90 -6.82
N ALA A 52 0.54 -2.37 -6.06
CA ALA A 52 1.75 -2.93 -6.64
C ALA A 52 1.46 -4.14 -7.55
N LEU A 53 0.69 -5.11 -7.04
CA LEU A 53 0.41 -6.36 -7.75
C LEU A 53 -0.46 -6.16 -8.99
N ARG A 54 -1.44 -5.25 -8.93
CA ARG A 54 -2.35 -4.97 -10.05
C ARG A 54 -1.63 -4.28 -11.21
N TYR A 55 -0.77 -3.31 -10.92
CA TYR A 55 -0.10 -2.50 -11.95
C TYR A 55 1.27 -3.06 -12.36
N GLY A 56 1.70 -4.18 -11.75
CA GLY A 56 2.98 -4.83 -12.02
C GLY A 56 4.18 -4.06 -11.47
N GLY A 57 3.95 -3.21 -10.47
CA GLY A 57 4.98 -2.42 -9.79
C GLY A 57 5.75 -3.22 -8.74
N LYS A 58 6.71 -2.56 -8.10
CA LYS A 58 7.50 -3.14 -7.01
C LYS A 58 6.80 -2.90 -5.67
N LEU A 59 6.72 -3.93 -4.82
CA LEU A 59 6.26 -3.78 -3.43
C LEU A 59 7.42 -3.88 -2.44
N VAL A 60 7.60 -2.85 -1.63
CA VAL A 60 8.61 -2.79 -0.56
C VAL A 60 7.90 -3.07 0.78
N ILE A 61 8.44 -4.04 1.53
CA ILE A 61 7.94 -4.42 2.85
C ILE A 61 8.99 -4.04 3.91
N PRO A 62 8.92 -2.83 4.48
CA PRO A 62 9.84 -2.40 5.52
C PRO A 62 9.58 -3.12 6.85
N THR A 63 10.61 -3.20 7.68
CA THR A 63 10.43 -3.62 9.07
C THR A 63 9.71 -2.53 9.86
N HIS A 64 8.99 -2.92 10.92
CA HIS A 64 8.34 -1.96 11.83
C HIS A 64 9.32 -0.93 12.41
N ARG A 65 10.57 -1.34 12.68
CA ARG A 65 11.63 -0.43 13.15
C ARG A 65 11.91 0.69 12.16
N VAL A 66 11.94 0.38 10.86
CA VAL A 66 12.17 1.36 9.80
C VAL A 66 10.99 2.33 9.70
N LEU A 67 9.75 1.82 9.76
CA LEU A 67 8.54 2.65 9.70
C LEU A 67 8.41 3.64 10.88
N GLN A 68 9.01 3.34 12.03
CA GLN A 68 9.00 4.20 13.21
C GLN A 68 10.16 5.22 13.26
N SER A 69 11.12 5.13 12.34
CA SER A 69 12.25 6.05 12.26
C SER A 69 12.15 6.87 10.98
N PRO A 70 11.83 8.17 11.05
CA PRO A 70 11.77 9.03 9.87
C PRO A 70 13.06 9.03 9.04
N GLU A 71 14.21 8.94 9.71
CA GLU A 71 15.53 8.90 9.05
C GLU A 71 15.77 7.56 8.33
N ASP A 72 15.50 6.43 8.98
CA ASP A 72 15.62 5.11 8.32
C ASP A 72 14.63 4.96 7.16
N LEU A 73 13.40 5.48 7.34
CA LEU A 73 12.38 5.49 6.30
C LEU A 73 12.79 6.34 5.10
N TYR A 74 13.33 7.54 5.35
CA TYR A 74 13.86 8.41 4.30
C TYR A 74 15.00 7.73 3.53
N HIS A 75 15.95 7.12 4.23
CA HIS A 75 17.03 6.37 3.59
C HIS A 75 16.52 5.19 2.77
N LEU A 76 15.49 4.48 3.24
CA LEU A 76 14.85 3.43 2.46
C LEU A 76 14.21 3.99 1.18
N ILE A 77 13.44 5.08 1.27
CA ILE A 77 12.82 5.72 0.10
C ILE A 77 13.87 6.09 -0.94
N CYS A 78 14.93 6.81 -0.53
CA CYS A 78 16.01 7.19 -1.44
C CYS A 78 16.72 5.98 -2.05
N LYS A 79 16.93 4.90 -1.28
CA LYS A 79 17.56 3.69 -1.80
C LYS A 79 16.71 3.03 -2.88
N GLU A 80 15.40 2.93 -2.66
CA GLU A 80 14.49 2.25 -3.59
C GLU A 80 14.28 3.08 -4.87
N GLU A 81 14.22 4.41 -4.76
CA GLU A 81 14.13 5.33 -5.91
C GLU A 81 15.39 5.28 -6.79
N ASN A 82 16.58 5.19 -6.20
CA ASN A 82 17.85 5.10 -6.93
C ASN A 82 18.17 3.70 -7.49
N ALA A 83 17.34 2.69 -7.21
CA ALA A 83 17.54 1.31 -7.69
C ALA A 83 16.81 1.01 -9.01
N MET A 84 16.09 1.99 -9.57
CA MET A 84 15.49 1.96 -10.91
C MET A 84 16.41 2.61 -11.95
#